data_AF-A0A7G2IT42-F1
#
_entry.id   AF-A0A7G2IT42-F1
#
_cell.length_a   1.000
_cell.length_b   1.000
_cell.length_c   1.000
_cell.angle_alpha   90.00
_cell.angle_beta   90.00
_cell.angle_gamma   90.00
#
_symmetry.space_group_name_H-M   'P 1'
#
loop_
_entity.id
_entity.type
_entity.pdbx_description
1 polymer ?
#
loop_
_entity_poly.entity_id
_entity_poly.type
_entity_poly.pdbx_seq_one_letter_code
_entity_poly.pdbx_strand_id
1 'polypeptide(L)'
;MIPEELVPVQLVGKMVLNRNPDNFFAENEQVAFHPGHIVPGIDFTNDPLLKGRLFSYTDTQISRLGGPNFHEIPINRPTCPYHNFQRDGMHCMDIDTNPANYEPNSINDNWPKVFMPNYSIPGWGM
;
A
#
# COMPACT_ATOMS: atom_id res chain seq x y z
N MET A 1 -6.02 24.39 9.22
CA MET A 1 -5.44 24.90 7.96
C MET A 1 -4.26 25.79 8.32
N ILE A 2 -3.16 25.74 7.56
CA ILE A 2 -1.99 26.61 7.75
C ILE A 2 -2.11 27.77 6.76
N PRO A 3 -2.06 29.04 7.20
CA PRO A 3 -2.12 30.19 6.29
C PRO A 3 -0.92 30.23 5.32
N GLU A 4 -1.19 30.49 4.04
CA GLU A 4 -0.15 30.52 3.00
C GLU A 4 0.84 31.69 3.14
N GLU A 5 0.41 32.81 3.75
CA GLU A 5 1.28 33.94 4.08
C GLU A 5 2.40 33.56 5.06
N LEU A 6 2.14 32.56 5.93
CA LEU A 6 3.12 32.04 6.89
C LEU A 6 3.97 30.91 6.29
N VAL A 7 3.34 30.03 5.50
CA VAL A 7 3.99 28.89 4.85
C VAL A 7 3.53 28.80 3.40
N PRO A 8 4.30 29.34 2.44
CA PRO A 8 3.89 29.37 1.04
C PRO A 8 3.89 27.97 0.43
N VAL A 9 2.93 27.73 -0.47
CA VAL A 9 2.83 26.46 -1.21
C VAL A 9 4.00 26.34 -2.19
N GLN A 10 4.74 25.23 -2.11
CA GLN A 10 5.78 24.88 -3.07
C GLN A 10 5.21 23.92 -4.13
N LEU A 11 5.33 24.28 -5.41
CA LEU A 11 4.85 23.44 -6.50
C LEU A 11 5.79 22.25 -6.71
N VAL A 12 5.27 21.02 -6.61
CA VAL A 12 6.05 19.78 -6.72
C VAL A 12 5.85 19.08 -8.08
N GLY A 13 4.67 19.19 -8.70
CA GLY A 13 4.38 18.50 -9.95
C GLY A 13 2.98 18.79 -10.51
N LYS A 14 2.58 18.04 -11.54
CA LYS A 14 1.31 18.19 -12.25
C LYS A 14 0.65 16.83 -12.48
N MET A 15 -0.61 16.69 -12.10
CA MET A 15 -1.47 15.54 -12.42
C MET A 15 -2.44 15.92 -13.55
N VAL A 16 -2.66 15.01 -14.50
CA VAL A 16 -3.60 15.20 -15.62
C VAL A 16 -4.54 14.00 -15.67
N LEU A 17 -5.85 14.27 -15.64
CA LEU A 17 -6.90 13.26 -15.84
C LEU A 17 -7.34 13.31 -17.30
N ASN A 18 -7.02 12.28 -18.08
CA ASN A 18 -7.19 12.27 -19.55
C ASN A 18 -7.94 11.05 -20.10
N ARG A 19 -8.47 10.19 -19.24
CA ARG A 19 -9.25 9.00 -19.62
C ARG A 19 -10.33 8.72 -18.59
N ASN A 20 -11.51 8.35 -19.07
CA ASN A 20 -12.59 7.82 -18.24
C ASN A 20 -12.41 6.30 -18.03
N PRO A 21 -13.06 5.70 -17.00
CA PRO A 21 -13.08 4.25 -16.87
C PRO A 21 -13.84 3.60 -18.03
N ASP A 22 -13.43 2.38 -18.40
CA ASP A 22 -14.14 1.52 -19.34
C ASP A 22 -15.36 0.88 -18.68
N ASN A 23 -15.24 0.51 -17.39
CA ASN A 23 -16.34 -0.01 -16.59
C ASN A 23 -16.37 0.63 -15.20
N PHE A 24 -17.46 1.37 -14.93
CA PHE A 24 -17.64 2.09 -13.67
C PHE A 24 -17.55 1.18 -12.44
N PHE A 25 -18.16 0.00 -12.48
CA PHE A 25 -18.17 -0.88 -11.31
C PHE A 25 -16.81 -1.55 -11.09
N ALA A 26 -16.14 -1.98 -12.17
CA ALA A 26 -14.84 -2.63 -12.10
C ALA A 26 -13.72 -1.68 -11.65
N GLU A 27 -13.79 -0.41 -12.06
CA GLU A 27 -12.71 0.55 -11.84
C GLU A 27 -13.03 1.59 -10.78
N ASN A 28 -14.26 2.12 -10.72
CA ASN A 28 -14.60 3.16 -9.74
C ASN A 28 -15.14 2.54 -8.45
N GLU A 29 -16.18 1.71 -8.54
CA GLU A 29 -16.84 1.17 -7.34
C GLU A 29 -15.91 0.27 -6.52
N GLN A 30 -15.00 -0.45 -7.19
CA GLN A 30 -14.08 -1.39 -6.54
C GLN A 30 -12.71 -0.80 -6.18
N VAL A 31 -12.44 0.47 -6.49
CA VAL A 31 -11.17 1.10 -6.09
C VAL A 31 -11.05 1.18 -4.56
N ALA A 32 -9.87 0.91 -4.02
CA ALA A 32 -9.60 0.92 -2.59
C ALA A 32 -8.44 1.88 -2.27
N PHE A 33 -8.77 3.14 -1.98
CA PHE A 33 -7.81 4.10 -1.47
C PHE A 33 -7.61 3.93 0.04
N HIS A 34 -6.38 4.06 0.52
CA HIS A 34 -6.05 4.01 1.94
C HIS A 34 -4.92 5.00 2.27
N PRO A 35 -5.07 5.90 3.26
CA PRO A 35 -3.98 6.79 3.68
C PRO A 35 -2.74 6.06 4.23
N GLY A 36 -2.85 4.77 4.59
CA GLY A 36 -1.71 3.97 5.00
C GLY A 36 -0.90 3.38 3.85
N HIS A 37 -1.35 3.50 2.59
CA HIS A 37 -0.57 3.12 1.41
C HIS A 37 0.49 4.18 1.09
N ILE A 38 1.50 4.30 1.96
CA ILE A 38 2.67 5.18 1.78
C ILE A 38 3.83 4.45 1.11
N VAL A 39 4.80 5.21 0.62
CA VAL A 39 6.05 4.70 0.02
C VAL A 39 7.26 5.19 0.83
N PRO A 40 8.42 4.52 0.77
CA PRO A 40 9.63 4.97 1.46
C PRO A 40 9.96 6.44 1.16
N GLY A 41 10.29 7.21 2.21
CA GLY A 41 10.49 8.66 2.13
C GLY A 41 9.31 9.51 2.62
N ILE A 42 8.17 8.88 2.95
CA ILE A 42 7.01 9.50 3.58
C ILE A 42 6.75 8.79 4.91
N ASP A 43 6.32 9.53 5.93
CA ASP A 43 5.97 8.98 7.24
C ASP A 43 4.76 9.70 7.87
N PHE A 44 4.19 9.12 8.92
CA PHE A 44 3.03 9.63 9.62
C PHE A 44 3.40 10.63 10.72
N THR A 45 2.47 11.53 11.03
CA THR A 45 2.52 12.36 12.23
C THR A 45 1.65 11.77 13.33
N ASN A 46 1.74 12.32 14.54
CA ASN A 46 0.92 11.92 15.68
C ASN A 46 -0.51 12.50 15.68
N ASP A 47 -1.04 12.90 14.51
CA ASP A 47 -2.42 13.38 14.39
C ASP A 47 -3.41 12.27 14.83
N PRO A 48 -4.25 12.53 15.86
CA PRO A 48 -5.14 11.51 16.41
C PRO A 48 -6.22 11.05 15.43
N LEU A 49 -6.66 11.92 14.52
CA LEU A 49 -7.64 11.56 13.49
C LEU A 49 -6.99 10.69 12.42
N LEU A 50 -5.76 11.01 12.02
CA LEU A 50 -5.00 10.17 11.07
C LEU A 50 -4.82 8.75 11.61
N LYS A 51 -4.47 8.59 12.88
CA LYS A 51 -4.31 7.26 13.51
C LYS A 51 -5.55 6.38 13.37
N GLY A 52 -6.74 6.94 13.61
CA GLY A 52 -8.00 6.21 13.43
C GLY A 52 -8.24 5.82 11.96
N ARG A 53 -7.87 6.69 11.02
CA ARG A 53 -8.00 6.41 9.57
C ARG A 53 -7.04 5.32 9.09
N LEU A 54 -5.87 5.17 9.69
CA LEU A 54 -4.93 4.09 9.35
C LEU A 54 -5.51 2.70 9.65
N PHE A 55 -6.35 2.58 10.67
CA PHE A 55 -7.06 1.33 10.94
C PHE A 55 -8.26 1.14 10.00
N SER A 56 -9.14 2.13 9.94
CA SER A 56 -10.47 2.00 9.34
C SER A 56 -10.49 1.58 7.87
N TYR A 57 -9.53 2.08 7.09
CA TYR A 57 -9.56 1.93 5.64
C TYR A 57 -9.10 0.55 5.14
N THR A 58 -8.39 -0.23 5.96
CA THR A 58 -8.12 -1.65 5.67
C THR A 58 -9.29 -2.51 6.12
N ASP A 59 -9.79 -2.27 7.34
CA ASP A 59 -10.92 -3.00 7.94
C ASP A 59 -12.18 -2.95 7.05
N THR A 60 -12.54 -1.76 6.58
CA THR A 60 -13.75 -1.59 5.78
C THR A 60 -13.74 -2.35 4.45
N GLN A 61 -12.57 -2.70 3.90
CA GLN A 61 -12.48 -3.42 2.62
C GLN A 61 -12.91 -4.88 2.76
N ILE A 62 -12.75 -5.47 3.94
CA ILE A 62 -13.08 -6.88 4.16
C ILE A 62 -14.56 -7.13 3.87
N SER A 63 -15.45 -6.26 4.34
CA SER A 63 -16.88 -6.36 4.05
C SER A 63 -17.24 -5.78 2.68
N ARG A 64 -16.66 -4.64 2.30
CA ARG A 64 -17.01 -3.92 1.05
C ARG A 64 -16.60 -4.68 -0.21
N LEU A 65 -15.42 -5.31 -0.20
CA LEU A 65 -14.83 -6.01 -1.33
C LEU A 65 -14.75 -7.54 -1.10
N GLY A 66 -15.40 -8.03 -0.05
CA GLY A 66 -15.67 -9.46 0.15
C GLY A 66 -14.50 -10.31 0.65
N GLY A 67 -13.39 -9.71 1.06
CA GLY A 67 -12.28 -10.46 1.64
C GLY A 67 -10.95 -9.69 1.72
N PRO A 68 -9.88 -10.37 2.17
CA PRO A 68 -8.55 -9.77 2.31
C PRO A 68 -7.81 -9.55 0.98
N ASN A 69 -8.24 -10.20 -0.09
CA ASN A 69 -7.56 -10.18 -1.40
C ASN A 69 -8.04 -9.03 -2.31
N PHE A 70 -8.55 -7.93 -1.72
CA PHE A 70 -9.00 -6.76 -2.48
C PHE A 70 -7.90 -6.06 -3.29
N HIS A 71 -6.63 -6.31 -2.94
CA HIS A 71 -5.46 -5.81 -3.65
C HIS A 71 -5.24 -6.52 -4.99
N GLU A 72 -5.83 -7.71 -5.21
CA GLU A 72 -5.74 -8.46 -6.47
C GLU A 72 -6.78 -8.00 -7.52
N ILE A 73 -7.78 -7.20 -7.12
CA ILE A 73 -8.73 -6.58 -8.05
C ILE A 73 -7.93 -5.71 -9.04
N PRO A 74 -8.17 -5.81 -10.37
CA PRO A 74 -7.35 -5.16 -11.39
C PRO A 74 -7.01 -3.69 -11.16
N ILE A 75 -7.96 -2.88 -10.67
CA ILE A 75 -7.74 -1.44 -10.44
C ILE A 75 -6.88 -1.14 -9.20
N ASN A 76 -6.80 -2.07 -8.26
CA ASN A 76 -6.03 -1.91 -7.00
C ASN A 76 -4.64 -2.53 -7.08
N ARG A 77 -4.36 -3.32 -8.13
CA ARG A 77 -3.09 -4.03 -8.25
C ARG A 77 -1.92 -3.06 -8.40
N PRO A 78 -0.82 -3.25 -7.63
CA PRO A 78 0.40 -2.50 -7.86
C PRO A 78 0.96 -2.85 -9.25
N THR A 79 1.57 -1.88 -9.90
CA THR A 79 2.32 -2.11 -11.15
C THR A 79 3.75 -2.55 -10.91
N CYS A 80 4.25 -2.40 -9.68
CA CYS A 80 5.54 -2.93 -9.24
C CYS A 80 5.40 -4.36 -8.69
N PRO A 81 6.50 -5.15 -8.67
CA PRO A 81 6.48 -6.48 -8.05
C PRO A 81 6.12 -6.40 -6.56
N TYR A 82 5.27 -7.32 -6.11
CA TYR A 82 5.01 -7.58 -4.69
C TYR A 82 5.18 -9.06 -4.43
N HIS A 83 5.87 -9.41 -3.35
CA HIS A 83 6.08 -10.78 -2.93
C HIS A 83 6.08 -10.83 -1.41
N ASN A 84 5.27 -11.71 -0.85
CA ASN A 84 5.18 -11.92 0.59
C ASN A 84 4.80 -13.37 0.90
N PHE A 85 4.53 -13.65 2.17
CA PHE A 85 4.15 -14.98 2.67
C PHE A 85 2.65 -15.14 2.94
N GLN A 86 1.82 -14.15 2.60
CA GLN A 86 0.36 -14.24 2.75
C GLN A 86 -0.19 -15.23 1.73
N ARG A 87 -1.16 -16.04 2.15
CA ARG A 87 -1.79 -17.10 1.34
C ARG A 87 -3.29 -17.13 1.62
N ASP A 88 -4.00 -17.86 0.76
CA ASP A 88 -5.43 -18.17 0.88
C ASP A 88 -6.32 -16.91 0.87
N GLY A 89 -7.47 -16.97 1.54
CA GLY A 89 -8.47 -15.90 1.54
C GLY A 89 -9.50 -16.03 0.41
N MET A 90 -10.61 -15.31 0.56
CA MET A 90 -11.70 -15.32 -0.42
C MET A 90 -11.22 -14.73 -1.76
N HIS A 91 -11.55 -15.41 -2.87
CA HIS A 91 -11.16 -15.01 -4.23
C HIS A 91 -9.65 -14.76 -4.41
N CYS A 92 -8.78 -15.61 -3.82
CA CYS A 92 -7.35 -15.62 -4.15
C CYS A 92 -7.14 -15.96 -5.63
N MET A 93 -6.52 -15.04 -6.37
CA MET A 93 -6.27 -15.09 -7.82
C MET A 93 -4.84 -15.53 -8.12
N ASP A 94 -3.88 -15.14 -7.28
CA ASP A 94 -2.49 -15.52 -7.45
C ASP A 94 -2.25 -16.97 -7.01
N ILE A 95 -1.39 -17.68 -7.75
CA ILE A 95 -0.97 -19.04 -7.42
C ILE A 95 0.50 -18.98 -7.01
N ASP A 96 0.74 -18.87 -5.70
CA ASP A 96 2.08 -18.90 -5.14
C ASP A 96 2.74 -20.27 -5.34
N THR A 97 3.93 -20.29 -5.94
CA THR A 97 4.73 -21.51 -6.15
C THR A 97 5.85 -21.67 -5.12
N ASN A 98 5.99 -20.72 -4.19
CA ASN A 98 7.03 -20.74 -3.16
C ASN A 98 6.78 -21.91 -2.18
N PRO A 99 7.76 -22.80 -1.96
CA PRO A 99 7.61 -23.91 -1.01
C PRO A 99 7.48 -23.43 0.45
N ALA A 100 7.85 -22.18 0.76
CA ALA A 100 7.66 -21.54 2.06
C ALA A 100 6.49 -20.52 2.04
N ASN A 101 5.72 -20.52 3.12
CA ASN A 101 4.72 -19.50 3.47
C ASN A 101 5.03 -18.83 4.82
N TYR A 102 6.31 -18.82 5.22
CA TYR A 102 6.78 -18.22 6.46
C TYR A 102 8.21 -17.71 6.31
N GLU A 103 8.59 -16.78 7.19
CA GLU A 103 9.98 -16.36 7.42
C GLU A 103 10.30 -16.36 8.93
N PRO A 104 11.54 -16.69 9.34
CA PRO A 104 12.63 -17.13 8.48
C PRO A 104 12.46 -18.59 8.00
N ASN A 105 12.92 -18.92 6.79
CA ASN A 105 12.86 -20.28 6.23
C ASN A 105 14.17 -20.69 5.52
N SER A 106 14.49 -21.99 5.51
CA SER A 106 15.62 -22.54 4.76
C SER A 106 15.23 -23.23 3.45
N ILE A 107 13.96 -23.62 3.30
CA ILE A 107 13.47 -24.39 2.15
C ILE A 107 13.34 -23.56 0.85
N ASN A 108 13.39 -22.24 0.96
CA ASN A 108 13.44 -21.31 -0.16
C ASN A 108 14.55 -20.25 0.02
N ASP A 109 15.66 -20.60 0.66
CA ASP A 109 16.78 -19.68 0.95
C ASP A 109 16.35 -18.33 1.58
N ASN A 110 15.32 -18.40 2.42
CA ASN A 110 14.69 -17.27 3.09
C ASN A 110 14.11 -16.19 2.14
N TRP A 111 13.68 -16.55 0.94
CA TRP A 111 12.98 -15.65 0.01
C TRP A 111 11.44 -15.71 0.18
N PRO A 112 10.71 -14.59 -0.07
CA PRO A 112 11.21 -13.25 -0.38
C PRO A 112 11.94 -12.55 0.79
N LYS A 113 12.93 -11.71 0.49
CA LYS A 113 13.70 -10.95 1.48
C LYS A 113 13.24 -9.50 1.53
N VAL A 114 13.28 -8.90 2.71
CA VAL A 114 13.05 -7.46 2.88
C VAL A 114 14.05 -6.68 2.03
N PHE A 115 13.55 -5.86 1.11
CA PHE A 115 14.37 -4.90 0.40
C PHE A 115 14.78 -3.79 1.38
N MET A 116 16.04 -3.77 1.77
CA MET A 116 16.63 -2.63 2.48
C MET A 116 17.22 -1.68 1.44
N PRO A 117 16.54 -0.56 1.08
CA PRO A 117 17.23 0.51 0.38
C PRO A 117 18.38 0.98 1.27
N ASN A 118 19.55 1.22 0.68
CA ASN A 118 20.73 1.78 1.36
C ASN A 118 20.42 3.19 1.91
N TYR A 119 19.66 3.28 3.00
CA TYR A 119 19.50 4.52 3.74
C TYR A 119 20.58 4.55 4.80
N SER A 120 21.70 5.20 4.48
CA SER A 120 22.64 5.65 5.50
C SER A 120 21.90 6.64 6.38
N ILE A 121 21.35 6.16 7.50
CA ILE A 121 20.92 7.03 8.60
C ILE A 121 22.14 7.90 8.96
N PRO A 122 22.10 9.23 8.80
CA PRO A 122 23.18 10.08 9.29
C PRO A 122 23.25 9.82 10.79
N GLY A 123 24.40 9.31 11.24
CA GLY A 123 24.61 8.91 12.61
C GLY A 123 24.34 10.05 13.57
N TRP A 124 23.22 9.98 14.29
CA TRP A 124 23.13 10.61 15.59
C TRP A 124 23.85 9.67 16.54
N GLY A 125 25.14 9.96 16.73
CA GLY A 125 25.97 9.33 17.76
C GLY A 125 25.32 9.56 19.12
N MET A 126 25.12 8.46 19.84
CA MET A 126 25.22 8.47 21.30
C MET A 126 26.70 8.44 21.69
#